data_AF-A0A1B7MX39-F1
#
_entry.id   AF-A0A1B7MX39-F1
#
_cell.length_a   1.000
_cell.length_b   1.000
_cell.length_c   1.000
_cell.angle_alpha   90.00
_cell.angle_beta   90.00
_cell.angle_gamma   90.00
#
_symmetry.space_group_name_H-M   'P 1'
#
loop_
_entity.id
_entity.type
_entity.pdbx_description
1 polymer ?
#
loop_
_entity_poly.entity_id
_entity_poly.type
_entity_poly.pdbx_seq_one_letter_code
_entity_poly.pdbx_strand_id
1 'polypeptide(L)'
;MSDYPAAGLYRIRGSMNGCTATILNGQNVLRGEPINDSVTYSWNLKYVPGTFKKLCYFEDPKSPGTQLGVNSVQTDQAIYRIGPGKGTSIWEIKKTENGYTMSTTTESDGKEYFWYLGNAGEPIIIAEESMGIQSWVFQSI
;
A
#
# COMPACT_ATOMS: atom_id res chain seq x y z
N MET A 1 19.85 10.58 8.75
CA MET A 1 18.73 9.63 8.97
C MET A 1 18.25 9.17 7.60
N SER A 2 17.83 7.91 7.44
CA SER A 2 17.30 7.39 6.16
C SER A 2 16.09 8.21 5.71
N ASP A 3 16.00 8.53 4.42
CA ASP A 3 14.83 9.20 3.82
C ASP A 3 13.59 8.31 3.71
N TYR A 4 13.72 7.04 4.05
CA TYR A 4 12.68 6.01 3.93
C TYR A 4 12.45 5.30 5.25
N PRO A 5 11.22 4.80 5.53
CA PRO A 5 10.94 4.03 6.72
C PRO A 5 11.85 2.80 6.78
N ALA A 6 12.21 2.37 7.99
CA ALA A 6 12.94 1.11 8.15
C ALA A 6 12.02 -0.07 7.77
N ALA A 7 12.59 -1.24 7.48
CA ALA A 7 11.77 -2.45 7.44
C ALA A 7 11.22 -2.72 8.85
N GLY A 8 9.96 -3.14 8.95
CA GLY A 8 9.31 -3.32 10.24
C GLY A 8 7.79 -3.37 10.17
N LEU A 9 7.16 -3.37 11.34
CA LEU A 9 5.72 -3.44 11.49
C LEU A 9 5.12 -2.04 11.57
N TYR A 10 4.16 -1.73 10.69
CA TYR A 10 3.58 -0.40 10.58
C TYR A 10 2.06 -0.42 10.50
N ARG A 11 1.44 0.59 11.10
CA ARG A 11 0.11 1.07 10.71
C ARG A 11 0.28 2.04 9.54
N ILE A 12 -0.45 1.82 8.45
CA ILE A 12 -0.42 2.69 7.27
C ILE A 12 -1.65 3.62 7.33
N ARG A 13 -1.42 4.93 7.40
CA ARG A 13 -2.49 5.94 7.48
C ARG A 13 -2.51 6.80 6.22
N GLY A 14 -3.68 7.17 5.72
CA GLY A 14 -3.75 8.21 4.69
C GLY A 14 -3.46 9.58 5.32
N SER A 15 -2.60 10.38 4.70
CA SER A 15 -2.08 11.61 5.33
C SER A 15 -3.16 12.68 5.55
N MET A 16 -4.23 12.69 4.73
CA MET A 16 -5.25 13.74 4.74
C MET A 16 -6.68 13.26 4.97
N ASN A 17 -6.93 11.95 5.00
CA ASN A 17 -8.28 11.38 5.04
C ASN A 17 -8.66 10.77 6.40
N GLY A 18 -7.77 10.81 7.40
CA GLY A 18 -8.05 10.25 8.73
C GLY A 18 -8.36 8.76 8.73
N CYS A 19 -7.92 8.04 7.69
CA CYS A 19 -8.19 6.61 7.50
C CYS A 19 -6.91 5.77 7.69
N THR A 20 -7.10 4.50 8.04
CA THR A 20 -6.06 3.47 8.09
C THR A 20 -6.30 2.44 6.99
N ALA A 21 -5.24 2.07 6.28
CA ALA A 21 -5.29 1.01 5.28
C ALA A 21 -5.36 -0.36 5.98
N THR A 22 -6.47 -1.06 5.82
CA THR A 22 -6.70 -2.33 6.51
C THR A 22 -7.54 -3.32 5.70
N ILE A 23 -7.40 -4.60 6.01
CA ILE A 23 -8.29 -5.66 5.55
C ILE A 23 -9.11 -6.13 6.75
N LEU A 24 -10.44 -6.01 6.65
CA LEU A 24 -11.37 -6.46 7.68
C LEU A 24 -11.39 -7.99 7.79
N ASN A 25 -11.79 -8.49 8.96
CA ASN A 25 -11.85 -9.94 9.20
C ASN A 25 -12.77 -10.64 8.19
N GLY A 26 -12.35 -11.78 7.65
CA GLY A 26 -13.07 -12.52 6.61
C GLY A 26 -13.05 -11.86 5.22
N GLN A 27 -12.36 -10.73 5.04
CA GLN A 27 -12.19 -10.08 3.75
C GLN A 27 -10.77 -10.24 3.22
N ASN A 28 -10.59 -9.94 1.93
CA ASN A 28 -9.28 -9.93 1.25
C ASN A 28 -9.01 -8.61 0.52
N VAL A 29 -9.84 -7.59 0.68
CA VAL A 29 -9.68 -6.29 0.02
C VAL A 29 -9.21 -5.24 1.03
N LEU A 30 -8.19 -4.47 0.64
CA LEU A 30 -7.67 -3.35 1.41
C LEU A 30 -8.65 -2.18 1.31
N ARG A 31 -9.06 -1.65 2.45
CA ARG A 31 -9.98 -0.52 2.59
C ARG A 31 -9.34 0.60 3.39
N GLY A 32 -9.81 1.82 3.15
CA GLY A 32 -9.49 2.96 3.99
C GLY A 32 -10.52 3.12 5.09
N GLU A 33 -10.33 2.46 6.23
CA GLU A 33 -11.28 2.54 7.34
C GLU A 33 -10.98 3.74 8.23
N PRO A 34 -11.99 4.42 8.81
CA PRO A 34 -11.76 5.42 9.84
C PRO A 34 -10.86 4.89 10.95
N ILE A 35 -9.94 5.74 11.46
CA ILE A 35 -9.02 5.33 12.52
C ILE A 35 -9.79 4.80 13.72
N ASN A 36 -9.55 3.54 14.06
CA ASN A 36 -10.02 2.92 15.29
C ASN A 36 -8.80 2.40 16.07
N ASP A 37 -8.41 3.12 17.12
CA ASP A 37 -7.20 2.81 17.90
C ASP A 37 -7.29 1.49 18.67
N SER A 38 -8.49 0.95 18.89
CA SER A 38 -8.68 -0.35 19.54
C SER A 38 -8.32 -1.53 18.63
N VAL A 39 -8.19 -1.32 17.31
CA VAL A 39 -7.88 -2.39 16.37
C VAL A 39 -6.45 -2.29 15.86
N THR A 40 -5.67 -3.35 16.08
CA THR A 40 -4.30 -3.48 15.59
C THR A 40 -4.33 -3.94 14.12
N TYR A 41 -4.35 -2.95 13.23
CA TYR A 41 -4.10 -3.12 11.81
C TYR A 41 -2.64 -2.81 11.52
N SER A 42 -1.91 -3.81 11.06
CA SER A 42 -0.46 -3.71 10.88
C SER A 42 0.01 -4.50 9.67
N TRP A 43 1.05 -3.99 9.03
CA TRP A 43 1.66 -4.55 7.83
C TRP A 43 3.17 -4.63 8.04
N ASN A 44 3.76 -5.77 7.70
CA ASN A 44 5.21 -5.92 7.69
C ASN A 44 5.76 -5.31 6.40
N LEU A 45 6.35 -4.12 6.50
CA LEU A 45 7.09 -3.50 5.41
C LEU A 45 8.45 -4.19 5.25
N LYS A 46 8.73 -4.67 4.04
CA LYS A 46 10.01 -5.24 3.65
C LYS A 46 10.49 -4.62 2.34
N TYR A 47 11.80 -4.51 2.17
CA TYR A 47 12.43 -3.97 0.97
C TYR A 47 12.95 -5.08 0.06
N VAL A 48 12.86 -4.85 -1.26
CA VAL A 48 13.52 -5.70 -2.25
C VAL A 48 15.01 -5.31 -2.29
N PRO A 49 15.94 -6.26 -2.06
CA PRO A 49 17.37 -5.96 -2.04
C PRO A 49 17.92 -5.71 -3.45
N GLY A 50 19.00 -4.92 -3.55
CA GLY A 50 19.77 -4.77 -4.78
C GLY A 50 19.13 -3.90 -5.87
N THR A 51 18.08 -3.13 -5.54
CA THR A 51 17.39 -2.27 -6.50
C THR A 51 17.85 -0.81 -6.38
N PHE A 52 18.00 -0.12 -7.52
CA PHE A 52 18.28 1.33 -7.54
C PHE A 52 17.09 2.14 -7.03
N LYS A 53 15.87 1.76 -7.44
CA LYS A 53 14.62 2.25 -6.87
C LYS A 53 14.41 1.69 -5.47
N LYS A 54 13.70 2.41 -4.60
CA LYS A 54 13.24 1.85 -3.33
C LYS A 54 11.96 1.06 -3.56
N LEU A 55 12.13 -0.22 -3.84
CA LEU A 55 11.04 -1.18 -4.02
C LEU A 55 10.78 -1.92 -2.72
N CYS A 56 9.51 -2.12 -2.41
CA CYS A 56 9.05 -2.74 -1.18
C CYS A 56 7.79 -3.56 -1.39
N TYR A 57 7.42 -4.33 -0.38
CA TYR A 57 6.18 -5.08 -0.31
C TYR A 57 5.69 -5.13 1.13
N PHE A 58 4.39 -5.34 1.29
CA PHE A 58 3.73 -5.37 2.59
C PHE A 58 3.17 -6.76 2.84
N GLU A 59 3.71 -7.47 3.82
CA GLU A 59 3.18 -8.76 4.25
C GLU A 59 2.14 -8.61 5.35
N ASP A 60 1.10 -9.45 5.30
CA ASP A 60 0.13 -9.54 6.40
C ASP A 60 0.73 -10.37 7.55
N PRO A 61 0.99 -9.80 8.74
CA PRO A 61 1.49 -10.55 9.89
C PRO A 61 0.52 -11.65 10.35
N LYS A 62 -0.78 -11.53 10.05
CA LYS A 62 -1.82 -12.51 10.41
C LYS A 62 -2.00 -13.59 9.35
N SER A 63 -1.45 -13.39 8.14
CA SER A 63 -1.61 -14.32 7.01
C SER A 63 -0.25 -14.54 6.32
N PRO A 64 0.65 -15.36 6.90
CA PRO A 64 2.00 -15.55 6.38
C PRO A 64 2.03 -15.98 4.91
N GLY A 65 2.98 -15.42 4.15
CA GLY A 65 3.13 -15.69 2.72
C GLY A 65 2.16 -14.92 1.83
N THR A 66 1.29 -14.07 2.39
CA THR A 66 0.43 -13.18 1.62
C THR A 66 0.89 -11.72 1.72
N GLN A 67 0.61 -10.97 0.67
CA GLN A 67 1.09 -9.59 0.50
C GLN A 67 -0.03 -8.68 -0.02
N LEU A 68 0.11 -7.37 0.18
CA LEU A 68 -0.74 -6.38 -0.48
C LEU A 68 -0.32 -6.22 -1.93
N GLY A 69 -1.26 -6.43 -2.85
CA GLY A 69 -1.01 -6.32 -4.28
C GLY A 69 -2.29 -6.28 -5.11
N VAL A 70 -2.13 -6.16 -6.43
CA VAL A 70 -3.23 -6.15 -7.41
C VAL A 70 -3.13 -7.36 -8.32
N ASN A 71 -4.26 -7.89 -8.78
CA ASN A 71 -4.28 -9.04 -9.70
C ASN A 71 -3.78 -8.68 -11.11
N SER A 72 -4.00 -7.43 -11.53
CA SER A 72 -3.57 -6.85 -12.79
C SER A 72 -3.27 -5.37 -12.58
N VAL A 73 -2.26 -4.82 -13.27
CA VAL A 73 -1.91 -3.40 -13.16
C VAL A 73 -2.72 -2.61 -14.19
N GLN A 74 -3.86 -2.06 -13.75
CA GLN A 74 -4.73 -1.17 -14.51
C GLN A 74 -5.52 -0.28 -13.54
N THR A 75 -6.06 0.84 -14.01
CA THR A 75 -6.85 1.78 -13.21
C THR A 75 -8.03 1.10 -12.50
N ASP A 76 -8.41 1.63 -11.33
CA ASP A 76 -9.53 1.19 -10.49
C ASP A 76 -9.41 -0.24 -9.94
N GLN A 77 -8.23 -0.86 -10.02
CA GLN A 77 -7.99 -2.14 -9.39
C GLN A 77 -7.82 -1.97 -7.89
N ALA A 78 -8.73 -2.58 -7.13
CA ALA A 78 -8.58 -2.68 -5.69
C ALA A 78 -7.32 -3.46 -5.31
N ILE A 79 -6.72 -3.06 -4.20
CA ILE A 79 -5.58 -3.75 -3.61
C ILE A 79 -6.11 -4.87 -2.73
N TYR A 80 -5.58 -6.07 -2.90
CA TYR A 80 -6.00 -7.27 -2.20
C TYR A 80 -4.86 -7.87 -1.39
N ARG A 81 -5.22 -8.73 -0.43
CA ARG A 81 -4.35 -9.79 0.06
C ARG A 81 -4.17 -10.82 -1.04
N ILE A 82 -2.97 -10.93 -1.60
CA ILE A 82 -2.64 -11.89 -2.64
C ILE A 82 -1.54 -12.85 -2.18
N GLY A 83 -1.61 -14.09 -2.68
CA GLY A 83 -0.63 -15.13 -2.38
C GLY A 83 0.60 -15.08 -3.30
N PRO A 84 1.60 -15.94 -3.06
CA PRO A 84 2.81 -16.00 -3.86
C PRO A 84 2.50 -16.28 -5.34
N GLY A 85 3.20 -15.57 -6.25
CA GLY A 85 3.04 -15.75 -7.69
C GLY A 85 1.69 -15.30 -8.27
N LYS A 86 0.90 -14.54 -7.49
CA LYS A 86 -0.33 -13.90 -7.96
C LYS A 86 -0.05 -12.40 -8.18
N GLY A 87 -0.44 -11.89 -9.34
CA GLY A 87 -0.46 -10.45 -9.62
C GLY A 87 0.87 -9.73 -9.34
N THR A 88 0.76 -8.46 -8.93
CA THR A 88 1.88 -7.60 -8.56
C THR A 88 1.70 -7.11 -7.12
N SER A 89 2.67 -7.37 -6.25
CA SER A 89 2.73 -6.93 -4.84
C SER A 89 3.95 -6.05 -4.52
N ILE A 90 4.73 -5.72 -5.54
CA ILE A 90 5.91 -4.86 -5.42
C ILE A 90 5.48 -3.43 -5.70
N TRP A 91 5.85 -2.55 -4.76
CA TRP A 91 5.56 -1.14 -4.78
C TRP A 91 6.84 -0.32 -4.74
N GLU A 92 6.94 0.69 -5.60
CA GLU A 92 7.91 1.76 -5.44
C GLU A 92 7.40 2.72 -4.36
N ILE A 93 8.26 3.00 -3.38
CA ILE A 93 7.99 3.99 -2.33
C ILE A 93 8.79 5.26 -2.63
N LYS A 94 8.12 6.41 -2.71
CA LYS A 94 8.75 7.72 -2.92
C LYS A 94 8.35 8.67 -1.79
N LYS A 95 9.30 9.42 -1.25
CA LYS A 95 9.05 10.40 -0.18
C LYS A 95 8.27 11.60 -0.74
N THR A 96 7.31 12.10 0.04
CA THR A 96 6.59 13.35 -0.21
C THR A 96 6.73 14.30 0.97
N GLU A 97 6.18 15.51 0.86
CA GLU A 97 6.13 16.47 1.96
C GLU A 97 5.34 15.94 3.16
N ASN A 98 4.32 15.11 2.91
CA ASN A 98 3.33 14.67 3.91
C ASN A 98 3.44 13.17 4.26
N GLY A 99 4.47 12.48 3.79
CA GLY A 99 4.65 11.04 3.98
C GLY A 99 5.32 10.39 2.78
N TYR A 100 4.63 9.41 2.20
CA TYR A 100 5.15 8.62 1.08
C TYR A 100 4.05 8.26 0.09
N THR A 101 4.40 8.16 -1.18
CA THR A 101 3.54 7.58 -2.21
C THR A 101 3.93 6.14 -2.45
N MET A 102 2.92 5.35 -2.80
CA MET A 102 3.07 3.95 -3.18
C MET A 102 2.62 3.81 -4.62
N SER A 103 3.51 3.31 -5.48
CA SER A 103 3.20 3.14 -6.90
C SER A 103 3.69 1.82 -7.47
N THR A 104 3.11 1.43 -8.60
CA THR A 104 3.55 0.29 -9.40
C THR A 104 3.44 0.64 -10.88
N THR A 105 4.19 -0.06 -11.73
CA THR A 105 4.24 0.22 -13.17
C THR A 105 3.89 -1.00 -13.99
N THR A 106 3.19 -0.79 -15.09
CA THR A 106 3.01 -1.80 -16.15
C THR A 106 4.31 -2.01 -16.91
N GLU A 107 4.67 -3.28 -17.15
CA GLU A 107 5.87 -3.62 -17.93
C GLU A 107 5.76 -3.22 -19.41
N SER A 108 4.54 -3.13 -19.95
CA SER A 108 4.28 -2.96 -21.38
C SER A 108 4.40 -1.51 -21.88
N ASP A 109 3.96 -0.53 -21.09
CA ASP A 109 3.91 0.89 -21.47
C ASP A 109 4.57 1.82 -20.43
N GLY A 110 5.08 1.26 -19.32
CA GLY A 110 5.75 2.02 -18.26
C GLY A 110 4.83 2.96 -17.48
N LYS A 111 3.51 2.85 -17.66
CA LYS A 111 2.54 3.70 -16.98
C LYS A 111 2.55 3.44 -15.48
N GLU A 112 2.61 4.50 -14.69
CA GLU A 112 2.68 4.45 -13.23
C GLU A 112 1.30 4.64 -12.62
N TYR A 113 0.97 3.79 -11.64
CA TYR A 113 -0.29 3.82 -10.90
C TYR A 113 -0.01 3.93 -9.41
N PHE A 114 -0.81 4.73 -8.72
CA PHE A 114 -0.62 5.11 -7.33
C PHE A 114 -1.74 4.58 -6.45
N TRP A 115 -1.44 4.27 -5.19
CA TRP A 115 -2.47 3.98 -4.20
C TRP A 115 -3.39 5.18 -4.02
N TYR A 116 -4.69 4.92 -4.09
CA TYR A 116 -5.74 5.93 -4.02
C TYR A 116 -6.93 5.45 -3.21
N LEU A 117 -7.44 6.31 -2.34
CA LEU A 117 -8.71 6.14 -1.64
C LEU A 117 -9.65 7.27 -2.04
N GLY A 118 -10.83 6.93 -2.55
CA GLY A 118 -11.89 7.90 -2.85
C GLY A 118 -12.51 8.43 -1.56
N ASN A 119 -13.22 7.58 -0.84
CA ASN A 119 -13.87 7.91 0.43
C ASN A 119 -13.53 6.92 1.55
N ALA A 120 -13.76 7.34 2.80
CA ALA A 120 -13.67 6.43 3.95
C ALA A 120 -14.64 5.24 3.80
N GLY A 121 -14.17 4.05 4.16
CA GLY A 121 -14.88 2.77 4.02
C GLY A 121 -14.80 2.13 2.62
N GLU A 122 -14.31 2.86 1.62
CA GLU A 122 -14.12 2.31 0.27
C GLU A 122 -12.83 1.49 0.16
N PRO A 123 -12.74 0.60 -0.85
CA PRO A 123 -11.48 -0.03 -1.22
C PRO A 123 -10.40 0.99 -1.57
N ILE A 124 -9.17 0.71 -1.17
CA ILE A 124 -7.99 1.38 -1.72
C ILE A 124 -7.71 0.72 -3.06
N ILE A 125 -7.64 1.54 -4.10
CA ILE A 125 -7.39 1.13 -5.48
C ILE A 125 -6.03 1.63 -5.94
N ILE A 126 -5.57 1.13 -7.09
CA ILE A 126 -4.54 1.81 -7.87
C ILE A 126 -5.20 2.73 -8.89
N ALA A 127 -4.69 3.95 -9.02
CA ALA A 127 -5.23 5.00 -9.86
C ALA A 127 -4.13 5.70 -10.65
N GLU A 128 -4.51 6.33 -11.76
CA GLU A 128 -3.59 7.14 -12.55
C GLU A 128 -3.25 8.45 -11.85
N GLU A 129 -2.12 9.07 -12.21
CA GLU A 129 -1.71 10.37 -11.67
C GLU A 129 -2.80 11.45 -11.81
N SER A 130 -3.59 11.42 -12.88
CA SER A 130 -4.68 12.38 -13.12
C SER A 130 -5.80 12.36 -12.08
N MET A 131 -5.90 11.28 -11.28
CA MET A 131 -6.87 11.18 -10.17
C MET A 131 -6.33 11.79 -8.87
N GLY A 132 -5.04 12.17 -8.85
CA GLY A 132 -4.37 12.79 -7.72
C GLY A 132 -3.50 11.80 -6.95
N ILE A 133 -2.23 12.16 -6.80
CA ILE A 133 -1.25 11.40 -6.03
C ILE A 133 -1.49 11.60 -4.53
N GLN A 134 -1.78 10.51 -3.81
CA GLN A 134 -2.02 10.53 -2.37
C GLN A 134 -0.79 10.13 -1.56
N SER A 135 -0.63 10.75 -0.39
CA SER A 135 0.44 10.42 0.54
C SER A 135 -0.06 9.55 1.70
N TRP A 136 0.81 8.64 2.14
CA TRP A 136 0.57 7.66 3.18
C TRP A 136 1.66 7.78 4.24
N VAL A 137 1.27 7.68 5.51
CA VAL A 137 2.14 7.80 6.68
C VAL A 137 2.32 6.42 7.31
N PHE A 138 3.57 6.04 7.56
CA PHE A 138 3.94 4.81 8.25
C PHE A 138 4.19 5.09 9.73
N GLN A 139 3.26 4.66 10.59
CA GLN A 139 3.41 4.74 12.04
C GLN A 139 3.92 3.40 12.57
N SER A 140 5.12 3.37 13.13
CA SER A 140 5.70 2.15 13.71
C SER A 140 4.88 1.67 14.90
N ILE A 141 4.76 0.35 15.04
CA ILE A 141 4.09 -0.34 16.15
C ILE A 141 5.13 -1.01 17.04
#